data_AF-A0A2V7F7J2-F1
#
_entry.id   AF-A0A2V7F7J2-F1
#
_cell.length_a   1.000
_cell.length_b   1.000
_cell.length_c   1.000
_cell.angle_alpha   90.00
_cell.angle_beta   90.00
_cell.angle_gamma   90.00
#
_symmetry.space_group_name_H-M   'P 1'
#
loop_
_entity.id
_entity.type
_entity.pdbx_description
1 polymer ?
#
loop_
_entity_poly.entity_id
_entity_poly.type
_entity_poly.pdbx_seq_one_letter_code
_entity_poly.pdbx_strand_id
1 'polypeptide(L)'
;MRSRASARASSRVCRSSSLSQNASRMPRLSPLLTVVQTVAHHDAPCACRKALLDKEARMPPLKTNKRIVAALTVAGVLLAAGLYALAQQPYQLTPLEESKRDRAVSASASGAKYYVLPATLDTTQWGWLDPKEPPKLVVNSGDTVAIETMMHAHNAIQPGTTMDDIVKLRLANPGGGPHSVTGPIYVTGAEPGDVLEIRIKKIVPKAFGTNFHLPGSQFPAVGQLAPEFPQGFVRYYYLDWEKKQAEFKPGIVIDLQPFPGTSAVAPDPNEPKEKAGPPIKDAKGRTSTLRPWKNGSNMDINELQEGSILYLPVFVKGALIWTGDSHCRQGNGEVNLTALECAYREFVIQPIVRKDMKLEWPRIETATHWIATGFDEDLNEAMKIATREAVNFLAGQKMVALSRDEAYALTSMVGDCRVSQVVDIRKGVHCMIPKAIFAKR
;
A
#
# COMPACT_ATOMS: atom_id res chain seq x y z
N MET A 1 28.63 -71.87 -4.14
CA MET A 1 28.37 -73.01 -5.05
C MET A 1 27.06 -72.77 -5.80
N ARG A 2 27.14 -72.68 -7.14
CA ARG A 2 26.18 -72.99 -8.24
C ARG A 2 24.66 -72.70 -8.01
N SER A 3 24.06 -71.72 -8.72
CA SER A 3 23.53 -71.70 -10.13
C SER A 3 22.24 -72.52 -10.31
N ARG A 4 21.13 -72.04 -10.89
CA ARG A 4 20.83 -71.56 -12.27
C ARG A 4 19.47 -70.81 -12.24
N ALA A 5 19.19 -69.68 -12.90
CA ALA A 5 19.25 -69.25 -14.32
C ALA A 5 18.00 -69.59 -15.16
N SER A 6 17.27 -68.54 -15.62
CA SER A 6 16.61 -68.35 -16.94
C SER A 6 15.87 -66.99 -16.87
N ALA A 7 16.19 -65.87 -17.54
CA ALA A 7 16.52 -65.51 -18.94
C ALA A 7 15.31 -65.05 -19.80
N ARG A 8 15.26 -63.72 -20.04
CA ARG A 8 14.89 -62.91 -21.26
C ARG A 8 13.48 -63.13 -21.88
N ALA A 9 12.82 -62.14 -22.51
CA ALA A 9 13.35 -61.15 -23.45
C ALA A 9 12.46 -59.89 -23.62
N SER A 10 13.12 -58.86 -24.15
CA SER A 10 12.67 -57.54 -24.56
C SER A 10 12.03 -57.54 -25.96
N SER A 11 11.11 -56.61 -26.25
CA SER A 11 11.01 -56.05 -27.61
C SER A 11 10.58 -54.57 -27.57
N ARG A 12 11.47 -53.71 -28.08
CA ARG A 12 11.16 -52.38 -28.63
C ARG A 12 10.65 -52.57 -30.06
N VAL A 13 9.65 -51.80 -30.47
CA VAL A 13 9.42 -51.49 -31.89
C VAL A 13 9.10 -50.00 -32.02
N CYS A 14 10.04 -49.27 -32.61
CA CYS A 14 9.76 -48.05 -33.37
C CYS A 14 9.23 -48.45 -34.75
N ARG A 15 8.21 -47.77 -35.27
CA ARG A 15 8.07 -47.52 -36.72
C ARG A 15 7.39 -46.17 -36.98
N SER A 16 7.98 -45.49 -37.94
CA SER A 16 7.69 -44.18 -38.53
C SER A 16 6.75 -44.29 -39.75
N SER A 17 6.42 -43.12 -40.31
CA SER A 17 5.78 -42.81 -41.62
C SER A 17 4.25 -42.88 -41.65
N SER A 18 3.48 -42.03 -42.36
CA SER A 18 3.70 -40.77 -43.11
C SER A 18 2.33 -40.29 -43.63
N LEU A 19 2.17 -38.96 -43.79
CA LEU A 19 1.40 -38.22 -44.82
C LEU A 19 -0.09 -38.56 -45.10
N SER A 20 -0.95 -37.54 -44.92
CA SER A 20 -2.12 -37.18 -45.77
C SER A 20 -2.85 -35.99 -45.11
N GLN A 21 -2.60 -34.73 -45.50
CA GLN A 21 -3.38 -33.96 -46.48
C GLN A 21 -4.90 -34.26 -46.53
N ASN A 22 -5.71 -33.38 -45.92
CA ASN A 22 -6.88 -32.87 -46.64
C ASN A 22 -7.37 -31.52 -46.09
N ALA A 23 -7.61 -30.62 -47.04
CA ALA A 23 -8.04 -29.26 -46.87
C ALA A 23 -9.54 -29.12 -47.20
N SER A 24 -10.25 -28.25 -46.50
CA SER A 24 -11.44 -27.53 -46.98
C SER A 24 -11.74 -26.40 -45.98
N ARG A 25 -11.43 -25.14 -46.34
CA ARG A 25 -12.30 -24.13 -46.99
C ARG A 25 -13.42 -23.58 -46.09
N MET A 26 -13.20 -22.37 -45.57
CA MET A 26 -14.19 -21.27 -45.57
C MET A 26 -13.46 -19.90 -45.46
N PRO A 27 -14.07 -18.79 -45.96
CA PRO A 27 -13.33 -17.74 -46.65
C PRO A 27 -12.98 -16.51 -45.80
N ARG A 28 -11.90 -15.83 -46.22
CA ARG A 28 -11.45 -14.51 -45.75
C ARG A 28 -12.22 -13.39 -46.48
N LEU A 29 -12.58 -12.34 -45.76
CA LEU A 29 -13.03 -11.05 -46.29
C LEU A 29 -11.83 -10.07 -46.30
N SER A 30 -11.68 -9.37 -47.42
CA SER A 30 -10.56 -8.48 -47.79
C SER A 30 -10.63 -7.09 -47.13
N PRO A 31 -9.49 -6.38 -46.99
CA PRO A 31 -9.44 -4.93 -46.82
C PRO A 31 -9.25 -4.22 -48.18
N LEU A 32 -10.04 -3.17 -48.47
CA LEU A 32 -9.79 -2.21 -49.56
C LEU A 32 -9.09 -0.99 -48.98
N LEU A 33 -7.82 -0.71 -49.29
CA LEU A 33 -7.23 -0.11 -50.51
C LEU A 33 -7.11 1.42 -50.39
N THR A 34 -5.89 1.83 -50.03
CA THR A 34 -5.33 3.17 -50.21
C THR A 34 -5.17 3.47 -51.70
N VAL A 35 -5.65 4.62 -52.17
CA VAL A 35 -5.30 5.17 -53.49
C VAL A 35 -4.61 6.52 -53.29
N VAL A 36 -3.33 6.55 -53.63
CA VAL A 36 -2.54 7.75 -53.89
C VAL A 36 -2.64 8.01 -55.40
N GLN A 37 -3.11 9.19 -55.80
CA GLN A 37 -2.85 9.73 -57.13
C GLN A 37 -2.68 11.26 -57.05
N THR A 38 -1.45 11.68 -57.32
CA THR A 38 -1.03 13.00 -57.77
C THR A 38 -1.27 13.13 -59.28
N VAL A 39 -1.91 14.20 -59.76
CA VAL A 39 -1.58 14.88 -61.05
C VAL A 39 -1.95 16.36 -60.93
N ALA A 40 -1.12 17.18 -61.56
CA ALA A 40 -0.97 18.62 -61.46
C ALA A 40 -1.74 19.44 -62.54
N HIS A 41 -1.67 20.76 -62.33
CA HIS A 41 -1.73 21.88 -63.29
C HIS A 41 -3.05 22.24 -64.00
N HIS A 42 -3.58 23.42 -63.66
CA HIS A 42 -3.87 24.49 -64.62
C HIS A 42 -3.79 25.88 -63.98
N ASP A 43 -3.47 26.87 -64.82
CA ASP A 43 -2.79 28.12 -64.56
C ASP A 43 -3.62 29.32 -64.05
N ALA A 44 -2.92 30.18 -63.28
CA ALA A 44 -2.89 31.67 -63.13
C ALA A 44 -3.89 32.57 -63.91
N PRO A 45 -4.13 33.87 -63.53
CA PRO A 45 -3.19 34.82 -62.86
C PRO A 45 -3.79 35.68 -61.70
N CYS A 46 -3.05 36.06 -60.65
CA CYS A 46 -2.02 37.09 -60.51
C CYS A 46 -2.52 38.55 -60.38
N ALA A 47 -2.25 39.11 -59.19
CA ALA A 47 -1.96 40.51 -58.84
C ALA A 47 -3.08 41.55 -58.73
N CYS A 48 -3.38 41.94 -57.49
CA CYS A 48 -3.05 43.31 -57.07
C CYS A 48 -2.57 43.34 -55.62
N ARG A 49 -1.47 44.05 -55.42
CA ARG A 49 -0.61 44.13 -54.23
C ARG A 49 -0.84 45.50 -53.59
N LYS A 50 -0.52 45.61 -52.29
CA LYS A 50 -0.22 46.84 -51.54
C LYS A 50 -1.41 47.75 -51.19
N ALA A 51 -1.73 47.80 -49.89
CA ALA A 51 -1.49 48.96 -49.03
C ALA A 51 -2.21 48.74 -47.69
N LEU A 52 -1.46 48.58 -46.61
CA LEU A 52 -1.83 48.90 -45.21
C LEU A 52 -0.59 48.65 -44.33
N LEU A 53 0.49 49.33 -44.70
CA LEU A 53 1.41 49.91 -43.73
C LEU A 53 0.97 51.37 -43.58
N ASP A 54 1.23 51.96 -42.42
CA ASP A 54 0.86 53.31 -41.98
C ASP A 54 -0.46 53.43 -41.23
N LYS A 55 -0.39 53.11 -39.93
CA LYS A 55 -1.00 53.94 -38.88
C LYS A 55 -0.05 53.98 -37.68
N GLU A 56 0.98 54.82 -37.79
CA GLU A 56 1.66 55.38 -36.63
C GLU A 56 0.64 56.17 -35.81
N ALA A 57 0.19 55.60 -34.69
CA ALA A 57 -0.41 56.38 -33.61
C ALA A 57 0.73 57.07 -32.85
N ARG A 58 0.90 58.38 -33.09
CA ARG A 58 1.74 59.25 -32.27
C ARG A 58 1.24 59.24 -30.83
N MET A 59 1.89 58.46 -29.97
CA MET A 59 1.78 58.64 -28.53
C MET A 59 2.63 59.86 -28.12
N PRO A 60 2.14 60.72 -27.22
CA PRO A 60 2.97 61.79 -26.68
C PRO A 60 4.11 61.18 -25.86
N PRO A 61 5.32 61.79 -25.85
CA PRO A 61 6.43 61.27 -25.07
C PRO A 61 6.07 61.40 -23.58
N LEU A 62 5.90 60.27 -22.91
CA LEU A 62 5.95 60.23 -21.44
C LEU A 62 7.31 60.78 -21.04
N LYS A 63 7.32 61.95 -20.38
CA LYS A 63 8.51 62.45 -19.67
C LYS A 63 8.76 61.51 -18.50
N THR A 64 9.45 60.41 -18.76
CA THR A 64 9.86 59.48 -17.72
C THR A 64 10.97 60.16 -16.93
N ASN A 65 10.63 60.60 -15.73
CA ASN A 65 11.61 61.16 -14.81
C ASN A 65 12.60 60.04 -14.48
N LYS A 66 13.85 60.13 -14.97
CA LYS A 66 14.87 59.09 -14.79
C LYS A 66 15.06 58.70 -13.33
N ARG A 67 14.75 59.60 -12.39
CA ARG A 67 14.75 59.36 -10.94
C ARG A 67 13.62 58.41 -10.49
N ILE A 68 12.43 58.47 -11.10
CA ILE A 68 11.29 57.60 -10.77
C ILE A 68 11.52 56.21 -11.35
N VAL A 69 12.04 56.10 -12.59
CA VAL A 69 12.39 54.80 -13.18
C VAL A 69 13.48 54.13 -12.36
N ALA A 70 14.55 54.86 -12.02
CA ALA A 70 15.62 54.35 -11.16
C ALA A 70 15.12 53.95 -9.76
N ALA A 71 14.24 54.74 -9.14
CA ALA A 71 13.65 54.40 -7.85
C ALA A 71 12.78 53.14 -7.91
N LEU A 72 11.99 52.97 -8.99
CA LEU A 72 11.19 51.76 -9.21
C LEU A 72 12.04 50.53 -9.55
N THR A 73 13.17 50.70 -10.24
CA THR A 73 14.11 49.57 -10.49
C THR A 73 14.83 49.18 -9.21
N VAL A 74 15.28 50.13 -8.40
CA VAL A 74 15.90 49.86 -7.10
C VAL A 74 14.90 49.24 -6.13
N ALA A 75 13.66 49.72 -6.09
CA ALA A 75 12.60 49.11 -5.28
C ALA A 75 12.26 47.68 -5.75
N GLY A 76 12.21 47.45 -7.07
CA GLY A 76 11.99 46.12 -7.64
C GLY A 76 13.13 45.13 -7.35
N VAL A 77 14.39 45.59 -7.41
CA VAL A 77 15.56 44.78 -7.07
C VAL A 77 15.64 44.52 -5.56
N LEU A 78 15.28 45.49 -4.72
CA LEU A 78 15.22 45.31 -3.25
C LEU A 78 14.07 44.40 -2.83
N LEU A 79 12.90 44.47 -3.49
CA LEU A 79 11.80 43.52 -3.26
C LEU A 79 12.17 42.12 -3.72
N ALA A 80 12.78 41.98 -4.89
CA ALA A 80 13.21 40.68 -5.41
C ALA A 80 14.32 40.08 -4.53
N ALA A 81 15.28 40.88 -4.06
CA ALA A 81 16.31 40.45 -3.12
C ALA A 81 15.73 40.12 -1.73
N GLY A 82 14.75 40.87 -1.25
CA GLY A 82 14.04 40.59 0.01
C GLY A 82 13.21 39.29 -0.06
N LEU A 83 12.53 39.05 -1.18
CA LEU A 83 11.78 37.81 -1.44
C LEU A 83 12.72 36.62 -1.65
N TYR A 84 13.86 36.80 -2.31
CA TYR A 84 14.89 35.78 -2.47
C TYR A 84 15.58 35.46 -1.14
N ALA A 85 15.84 36.46 -0.30
CA ALA A 85 16.36 36.27 1.05
C ALA A 85 15.34 35.60 1.99
N LEU A 86 14.04 35.88 1.86
CA LEU A 86 12.97 35.17 2.56
C LEU A 86 12.81 33.71 2.07
N ALA A 87 13.03 33.46 0.77
CA ALA A 87 13.03 32.11 0.20
C ALA A 87 14.29 31.29 0.53
N GLN A 88 15.40 31.96 0.89
CA GLN A 88 16.66 31.34 1.34
C GLN A 88 16.85 31.34 2.87
N GLN A 89 15.88 31.85 3.65
CA GLN A 89 15.83 31.52 5.06
C GLN A 89 15.69 30.00 5.15
N PRO A 90 16.63 29.26 5.76
CA PRO A 90 16.37 27.87 6.09
C PRO A 90 15.10 27.88 6.93
N TYR A 91 14.07 27.17 6.47
CA TYR A 91 12.90 26.87 7.27
C TYR A 91 13.40 26.00 8.44
N GLN A 92 13.98 26.65 9.45
CA GLN A 92 14.29 26.06 10.73
C GLN A 92 12.93 25.83 11.39
N LEU A 93 12.30 24.72 11.01
CA LEU A 93 11.55 23.93 11.96
C LEU A 93 12.49 23.72 13.14
N THR A 94 12.34 24.57 14.15
CA THR A 94 12.88 24.31 15.48
C THR A 94 12.50 22.86 15.79
N PRO A 95 13.45 21.98 16.15
CA PRO A 95 13.12 20.68 16.66
C PRO A 95 12.18 20.91 17.83
N LEU A 96 10.90 20.55 17.68
CA LEU A 96 10.07 20.39 18.86
C LEU A 96 10.82 19.37 19.71
N GLU A 97 11.17 19.73 20.94
CA GLU A 97 11.66 18.76 21.91
C GLU A 97 10.55 17.71 22.11
N GLU A 98 10.61 16.65 21.30
CA GLU A 98 9.69 15.51 21.29
C GLU A 98 10.01 14.53 22.43
N SER A 99 11.06 14.77 23.23
CA SER A 99 11.60 13.79 24.17
C SER A 99 10.92 13.73 25.54
N LYS A 100 9.82 14.47 25.80
CA LYS A 100 9.16 14.46 27.13
C LYS A 100 7.62 14.60 27.09
N ARG A 101 6.92 13.74 26.35
CA ARG A 101 5.45 13.59 26.48
C ARG A 101 5.02 12.19 26.84
N ASP A 102 5.47 11.70 28.00
CA ASP A 102 4.65 10.78 28.77
C ASP A 102 3.51 11.59 29.41
N ARG A 103 2.43 11.81 28.66
CA ARG A 103 1.20 12.40 29.18
C ARG A 103 0.04 11.46 28.89
N ALA A 104 -0.26 10.59 29.85
CA ALA A 104 -1.61 10.05 29.97
C ALA A 104 -2.56 11.23 30.20
N VAL A 105 -3.40 11.55 29.21
CA VAL A 105 -4.43 12.59 29.33
C VAL A 105 -5.72 11.94 29.80
N SER A 106 -6.42 12.63 30.70
CA SER A 106 -7.45 12.08 31.59
C SER A 106 -8.62 11.37 30.90
N ALA A 107 -9.12 10.36 31.61
CA ALA A 107 -10.13 9.38 31.25
C ALA A 107 -11.42 9.93 30.63
N SER A 108 -11.95 9.19 29.66
CA SER A 108 -13.35 9.32 29.24
C SER A 108 -14.29 8.72 30.30
N ALA A 109 -15.59 9.02 30.22
CA ALA A 109 -16.62 8.59 31.17
C ALA A 109 -16.73 7.05 31.38
N SER A 110 -16.02 6.23 30.60
CA SER A 110 -15.92 4.77 30.76
C SER A 110 -14.74 4.29 31.61
N GLY A 111 -13.87 5.18 32.11
CA GLY A 111 -12.63 4.81 32.79
C GLY A 111 -11.47 4.40 31.86
N ALA A 112 -11.71 4.32 30.55
CA ALA A 112 -10.67 4.07 29.55
C ALA A 112 -9.72 5.28 29.41
N LYS A 113 -8.41 4.99 29.36
CA LYS A 113 -7.32 5.97 29.26
C LYS A 113 -6.97 6.27 27.80
N TYR A 114 -6.40 7.46 27.58
CA TYR A 114 -5.85 7.88 26.29
C TYR A 114 -4.33 8.00 26.39
N TYR A 115 -3.63 7.33 25.47
CA TYR A 115 -2.18 7.30 25.37
C TYR A 115 -1.71 7.90 24.05
N VAL A 116 -0.48 8.39 24.04
CA VAL A 116 0.23 8.79 22.82
C VAL A 116 1.52 7.97 22.75
N LEU A 117 1.78 7.35 21.61
CA LEU A 117 3.04 6.66 21.32
C LEU A 117 3.74 7.39 20.17
N PRO A 118 4.75 8.23 20.47
CA PRO A 118 5.50 8.93 19.43
C PRO A 118 6.35 7.95 18.62
N ALA A 119 6.64 8.31 17.37
CA ALA A 119 7.48 7.51 16.49
C ALA A 119 8.93 8.03 16.58
N THR A 120 9.75 7.35 17.38
CA THR A 120 11.18 7.61 17.53
C THR A 120 11.98 6.37 17.17
N LEU A 121 13.31 6.48 17.12
CA LEU A 121 14.17 5.30 16.92
C LEU A 121 14.05 4.27 18.05
N ASP A 122 13.63 4.70 19.25
CA ASP A 122 13.45 3.80 20.40
C ASP A 122 12.11 3.06 20.35
N THR A 123 11.10 3.61 19.68
CA THR A 123 9.74 3.05 19.61
C THR A 123 9.43 2.42 18.25
N THR A 124 10.37 2.43 17.32
CA THR A 124 10.19 1.96 15.93
C THR A 124 11.23 0.91 15.56
N GLN A 125 10.81 -0.10 14.80
CA GLN A 125 11.69 -1.12 14.22
C GLN A 125 11.71 -0.97 12.69
N TRP A 126 12.88 -1.21 12.08
CA TRP A 126 13.06 -1.10 10.64
C TRP A 126 12.99 -2.47 9.96
N GLY A 127 11.85 -2.76 9.33
CA GLY A 127 11.67 -3.90 8.44
C GLY A 127 11.48 -5.25 9.13
N TRP A 128 11.35 -5.26 10.45
CA TRP A 128 11.28 -6.47 11.27
C TRP A 128 10.25 -6.34 12.40
N LEU A 129 9.57 -7.44 12.70
CA LEU A 129 8.74 -7.67 13.89
C LEU A 129 9.49 -8.60 14.83
N ASP A 130 10.02 -8.07 15.94
CA ASP A 130 10.68 -8.88 16.96
C ASP A 130 9.75 -9.15 18.15
N PRO A 131 9.24 -10.39 18.33
CA PRO A 131 8.39 -10.73 19.48
C PRO A 131 9.12 -10.71 20.83
N LYS A 132 10.46 -10.56 20.84
CA LYS A 132 11.27 -10.41 22.05
C LYS A 132 11.54 -8.94 22.40
N GLU A 133 11.15 -7.99 21.55
CA GLU A 133 11.31 -6.56 21.84
C GLU A 133 10.47 -6.20 23.08
N PRO A 134 11.05 -5.51 24.08
CA PRO A 134 10.29 -5.02 25.21
C PRO A 134 9.12 -4.11 24.77
N PRO A 135 7.93 -4.24 25.37
CA PRO A 135 6.82 -3.34 25.09
C PRO A 135 7.22 -1.86 25.24
N LYS A 136 6.89 -1.07 24.23
CA LYS A 136 7.08 0.40 24.23
C LYS A 136 5.94 1.14 24.90
N LEU A 137 4.80 0.47 25.02
CA LEU A 137 3.62 0.94 25.74
C LEU A 137 2.84 -0.25 26.28
N VAL A 138 2.25 -0.10 27.47
CA VAL A 138 1.34 -1.08 28.07
C VAL A 138 -0.03 -0.42 28.26
N VAL A 139 -1.08 -1.01 27.72
CA VAL A 139 -2.46 -0.50 27.79
C VAL A 139 -3.41 -1.58 28.24
N ASN A 140 -4.59 -1.19 28.75
CA ASN A 140 -5.67 -2.13 29.02
C ASN A 140 -6.58 -2.26 27.80
N SER A 141 -7.28 -3.39 27.71
CA SER A 141 -8.38 -3.56 26.76
C SER A 141 -9.40 -2.41 26.91
N GLY A 142 -9.71 -1.74 25.81
CA GLY A 142 -10.64 -0.60 25.76
C GLY A 142 -9.97 0.78 25.86
N ASP A 143 -8.70 0.86 26.24
CA ASP A 143 -7.93 2.11 26.18
C ASP A 143 -7.76 2.58 24.72
N THR A 144 -7.45 3.86 24.53
CA THR A 144 -7.20 4.46 23.22
C THR A 144 -5.74 4.89 23.09
N VAL A 145 -5.12 4.64 21.94
CA VAL A 145 -3.73 5.02 21.66
C VAL A 145 -3.65 5.83 20.38
N ALA A 146 -3.08 7.02 20.44
CA ALA A 146 -2.65 7.80 19.28
C ALA A 146 -1.21 7.40 18.94
N ILE A 147 -1.01 6.75 17.80
CA ILE A 147 0.29 6.26 17.37
C ILE A 147 0.80 7.19 16.26
N GLU A 148 2.01 7.71 16.40
CA GLU A 148 2.70 8.31 15.26
C GLU A 148 3.37 7.21 14.43
N THR A 149 3.56 7.43 13.13
CA THR A 149 4.35 6.54 12.28
C THR A 149 5.48 7.30 11.57
N MET A 150 6.51 6.56 11.18
CA MET A 150 7.60 7.07 10.35
C MET A 150 7.40 6.68 8.89
N MET A 151 7.94 7.50 8.00
CA MET A 151 8.20 7.09 6.62
C MET A 151 9.17 5.91 6.60
N HIS A 152 9.19 5.17 5.49
CA HIS A 152 10.09 4.05 5.25
C HIS A 152 11.55 4.34 5.66
N ALA A 153 12.21 3.28 6.13
CA ALA A 153 13.59 3.25 6.59
C ALA A 153 13.91 4.27 7.69
N HIS A 154 13.11 4.28 8.76
CA HIS A 154 13.22 5.20 9.89
C HIS A 154 13.31 6.68 9.44
N ASN A 155 12.36 7.11 8.61
CA ASN A 155 12.35 8.45 8.01
C ASN A 155 13.51 8.77 7.06
N ALA A 156 14.31 7.81 6.59
CA ALA A 156 15.39 8.09 5.63
C ALA A 156 14.88 8.40 4.21
N ILE A 157 13.68 7.94 3.86
CA ILE A 157 13.02 8.35 2.60
C ILE A 157 12.26 9.66 2.86
N GLN A 158 12.72 10.76 2.27
CA GLN A 158 12.16 12.11 2.42
C GLN A 158 12.12 12.81 1.05
N PRO A 159 11.38 13.93 0.88
CA PRO A 159 11.45 14.71 -0.34
C PRO A 159 12.90 15.08 -0.69
N GLY A 160 13.36 14.61 -1.84
CA GLY A 160 14.74 14.78 -2.30
C GLY A 160 15.63 13.54 -2.17
N THR A 161 15.23 12.49 -1.45
CA THR A 161 15.95 11.20 -1.46
C THR A 161 15.92 10.62 -2.88
N THR A 162 17.08 10.18 -3.37
CA THR A 162 17.21 9.68 -4.75
C THR A 162 16.87 8.19 -4.83
N MET A 163 16.65 7.68 -6.05
CA MET A 163 16.46 6.25 -6.24
C MET A 163 17.68 5.43 -5.81
N ASP A 164 18.90 5.93 -6.06
CA ASP A 164 20.13 5.28 -5.63
C ASP A 164 20.22 5.18 -4.10
N ASP A 165 19.77 6.21 -3.38
CA ASP A 165 19.74 6.18 -1.91
C ASP A 165 18.72 5.16 -1.39
N ILE A 166 17.55 5.06 -2.02
CA ILE A 166 16.56 4.03 -1.70
C ILE A 166 17.11 2.62 -1.97
N VAL A 167 17.85 2.42 -3.06
CA VAL A 167 18.54 1.15 -3.33
C VAL A 167 19.57 0.83 -2.24
N LYS A 168 20.40 1.81 -1.82
CA LYS A 168 21.35 1.62 -0.71
C LYS A 168 20.63 1.22 0.58
N LEU A 169 19.51 1.88 0.91
CA LEU A 169 18.69 1.54 2.07
C LEU A 169 18.13 0.12 1.99
N ARG A 170 17.63 -0.28 0.81
CA ARG A 170 17.11 -1.64 0.59
C ARG A 170 18.18 -2.71 0.82
N LEU A 171 19.40 -2.47 0.33
CA LEU A 171 20.53 -3.38 0.45
C LEU A 171 21.12 -3.41 1.88
N ALA A 172 20.99 -2.32 2.64
CA ALA A 172 21.46 -2.23 4.03
C ALA A 172 20.60 -3.03 5.03
N ASN A 173 19.37 -3.40 4.67
CA ASN A 173 18.46 -4.20 5.50
C ASN A 173 18.07 -5.52 4.79
N PRO A 174 19.02 -6.46 4.56
CA PRO A 174 18.74 -7.68 3.80
C PRO A 174 17.70 -8.56 4.50
N GLY A 175 16.67 -8.97 3.76
CA GLY A 175 15.53 -9.75 4.27
C GLY A 175 14.48 -8.92 5.02
N GLY A 176 14.84 -7.75 5.54
CA GLY A 176 13.91 -6.82 6.18
C GLY A 176 13.17 -5.99 5.14
N GLY A 177 11.99 -5.50 5.52
CA GLY A 177 11.22 -4.56 4.70
C GLY A 177 11.71 -3.12 4.76
N PRO A 178 11.19 -2.24 3.89
CA PRO A 178 11.42 -0.81 4.02
C PRO A 178 10.59 -0.21 5.18
N HIS A 179 9.61 -0.95 5.71
CA HIS A 179 8.63 -0.46 6.66
C HIS A 179 9.27 -0.04 7.98
N SER A 180 8.87 1.12 8.49
CA SER A 180 9.14 1.58 9.84
C SER A 180 7.91 1.29 10.68
N VAL A 181 7.99 0.35 11.63
CA VAL A 181 6.84 -0.11 12.41
C VAL A 181 6.96 0.30 13.88
N THR A 182 6.01 1.09 14.36
CA THR A 182 5.95 1.62 15.72
C THR A 182 5.27 0.61 16.65
N GLY A 183 5.90 0.33 17.80
CA GLY A 183 5.49 -0.71 18.76
C GLY A 183 6.68 -1.48 19.34
N PRO A 184 6.47 -2.60 20.06
CA PRO A 184 5.16 -3.20 20.32
C PRO A 184 4.36 -2.52 21.43
N ILE A 185 3.04 -2.47 21.28
CA ILE A 185 2.10 -2.12 22.34
C ILE A 185 1.58 -3.41 22.98
N TYR A 186 1.78 -3.58 24.27
CA TYR A 186 1.25 -4.70 25.05
C TYR A 186 -0.16 -4.39 25.53
N VAL A 187 -1.10 -5.31 25.30
CA VAL A 187 -2.50 -5.21 25.75
C VAL A 187 -2.75 -6.14 26.92
N THR A 188 -2.95 -5.58 28.11
CA THR A 188 -3.23 -6.32 29.34
C THR A 188 -4.46 -7.22 29.18
N GLY A 189 -4.30 -8.50 29.54
CA GLY A 189 -5.36 -9.50 29.50
C GLY A 189 -5.52 -10.25 28.17
N ALA A 190 -4.78 -9.87 27.13
CA ALA A 190 -4.70 -10.63 25.88
C ALA A 190 -3.84 -11.88 26.09
N GLU A 191 -4.38 -13.06 25.76
CA GLU A 191 -3.72 -14.35 25.89
C GLU A 191 -3.80 -15.13 24.55
N PRO A 192 -2.87 -16.06 24.29
CA PRO A 192 -2.92 -16.90 23.09
C PRO A 192 -4.28 -17.58 22.90
N GLY A 193 -4.79 -17.51 21.66
CA GLY A 193 -6.09 -18.01 21.27
C GLY A 193 -7.23 -17.01 21.41
N ASP A 194 -7.03 -15.84 22.03
CA ASP A 194 -8.00 -14.74 21.97
C ASP A 194 -8.02 -14.08 20.59
N VAL A 195 -8.95 -13.15 20.40
CA VAL A 195 -8.95 -12.22 19.27
C VAL A 195 -8.75 -10.80 19.78
N LEU A 196 -7.89 -10.04 19.13
CA LEU A 196 -7.72 -8.63 19.36
C LEU A 196 -8.56 -7.85 18.33
N GLU A 197 -9.57 -7.15 18.81
CA GLU A 197 -10.37 -6.19 18.04
C GLU A 197 -9.68 -4.82 18.11
N ILE A 198 -9.24 -4.30 16.97
CA ILE A 198 -8.57 -3.01 16.84
C ILE A 198 -9.52 -2.09 16.07
N ARG A 199 -10.16 -1.15 16.78
CA ARG A 199 -11.01 -0.14 16.15
C ARG A 199 -10.16 1.02 15.70
N ILE A 200 -10.21 1.36 14.41
CA ILE A 200 -9.51 2.51 13.85
C ILE A 200 -10.40 3.73 14.05
N LYS A 201 -9.98 4.67 14.91
CA LYS A 201 -10.78 5.81 15.36
C LYS A 201 -10.50 7.08 14.59
N LYS A 202 -9.25 7.28 14.17
CA LYS A 202 -8.81 8.49 13.47
C LYS A 202 -7.54 8.20 12.68
N ILE A 203 -7.43 8.72 11.46
CA ILE A 203 -6.18 8.68 10.69
C ILE A 203 -5.83 10.07 10.19
N VAL A 204 -4.59 10.48 10.44
CA VAL A 204 -4.11 11.80 10.07
C VAL A 204 -2.71 11.74 9.45
N PRO A 205 -2.60 11.90 8.12
CA PRO A 205 -1.33 11.99 7.39
C PRO A 205 -0.40 13.12 7.85
N LYS A 206 0.91 12.90 7.69
CA LYS A 206 1.94 13.95 7.64
C LYS A 206 1.86 14.67 6.28
N ALA A 207 2.72 15.65 6.04
CA ALA A 207 2.56 16.61 4.94
C ALA A 207 2.86 16.07 3.53
N PHE A 208 3.51 14.91 3.41
CA PHE A 208 3.92 14.37 2.12
C PHE A 208 3.72 12.86 2.05
N GLY A 209 3.68 12.35 0.82
CA GLY A 209 3.82 10.95 0.49
C GLY A 209 4.84 10.71 -0.62
N THR A 210 5.14 9.45 -0.89
CA THR A 210 6.07 9.00 -1.93
C THR A 210 5.48 7.80 -2.65
N ASN A 211 5.77 7.66 -3.93
CA ASN A 211 5.59 6.40 -4.66
C ASN A 211 6.90 6.09 -5.36
N PHE A 212 7.34 4.84 -5.28
CA PHE A 212 8.55 4.39 -5.94
C PHE A 212 8.46 2.93 -6.37
N HIS A 213 9.24 2.57 -7.38
CA HIS A 213 9.53 1.17 -7.67
C HIS A 213 11.04 1.01 -7.83
N LEU A 214 11.57 -0.11 -7.34
CA LEU A 214 13.00 -0.38 -7.45
C LEU A 214 13.41 -0.59 -8.92
N PRO A 215 14.70 -0.41 -9.25
CA PRO A 215 15.21 -0.74 -10.58
C PRO A 215 15.07 -2.23 -10.89
N GLY A 216 14.21 -2.58 -11.85
CA GLY A 216 13.99 -3.98 -12.24
C GLY A 216 15.23 -4.68 -12.79
N SER A 217 16.21 -3.92 -13.29
CA SER A 217 17.53 -4.46 -13.69
C SER A 217 18.32 -5.03 -12.52
N GLN A 218 18.07 -4.55 -11.30
CA GLN A 218 18.72 -5.02 -10.06
C GLN A 218 17.78 -5.91 -9.24
N PHE A 219 16.47 -5.66 -9.30
CA PHE A 219 15.44 -6.35 -8.51
C PHE A 219 14.34 -6.92 -9.43
N PRO A 220 14.64 -7.89 -10.31
CA PRO A 220 13.73 -8.34 -11.37
C PRO A 220 12.47 -9.08 -10.88
N ALA A 221 12.40 -9.40 -9.59
CA ALA A 221 11.28 -10.10 -8.96
C ALA A 221 10.51 -9.24 -7.95
N VAL A 222 10.77 -7.93 -7.89
CA VAL A 222 10.19 -7.02 -6.89
C VAL A 222 9.28 -5.99 -7.58
N GLY A 223 7.97 -6.17 -7.41
CA GLY A 223 6.93 -5.45 -8.17
C GLY A 223 6.39 -6.30 -9.35
N GLN A 224 5.14 -6.08 -9.75
CA GLN A 224 4.43 -6.97 -10.68
C GLN A 224 5.04 -6.98 -12.09
N LEU A 225 5.57 -5.84 -12.54
CA LEU A 225 6.12 -5.65 -13.88
C LEU A 225 7.61 -5.28 -13.86
N ALA A 226 8.34 -5.65 -12.79
CA ALA A 226 9.72 -5.20 -12.58
C ALA A 226 10.63 -5.32 -13.83
N PRO A 227 10.63 -6.43 -14.61
CA PRO A 227 11.48 -6.54 -15.80
C PRO A 227 11.22 -5.48 -16.90
N GLU A 228 10.02 -4.89 -16.95
CA GLU A 228 9.65 -3.85 -17.92
C GLU A 228 10.11 -2.44 -17.48
N PHE A 229 10.51 -2.27 -16.22
CA PHE A 229 10.87 -0.99 -15.61
C PHE A 229 12.31 -1.01 -15.04
N PRO A 230 13.35 -1.09 -15.89
CA PRO A 230 14.71 -1.42 -15.47
C PRO A 230 15.41 -0.35 -14.62
N GLN A 231 14.98 0.92 -14.69
CA GLN A 231 15.70 2.06 -14.09
C GLN A 231 15.24 2.46 -12.68
N GLY A 232 14.08 1.98 -12.25
CA GLY A 232 13.47 2.46 -11.01
C GLY A 232 12.83 3.84 -11.19
N PHE A 233 12.04 4.24 -10.21
CA PHE A 233 11.37 5.52 -10.19
C PHE A 233 11.09 5.90 -8.75
N VAL A 234 11.21 7.18 -8.43
CA VAL A 234 10.74 7.75 -7.16
C VAL A 234 10.12 9.11 -7.41
N ARG A 235 9.02 9.39 -6.74
CA ARG A 235 8.38 10.70 -6.75
C ARG A 235 7.71 11.01 -5.43
N TYR A 236 7.82 12.27 -5.03
CA TYR A 236 7.23 12.82 -3.82
C TYR A 236 6.02 13.68 -4.16
N TYR A 237 5.02 13.64 -3.28
CA TYR A 237 3.76 14.36 -3.43
C TYR A 237 3.45 15.08 -2.13
N TYR A 238 3.12 16.37 -2.20
CA TYR A 238 2.58 17.09 -1.06
C TYR A 238 1.09 16.77 -0.91
N LEU A 239 0.66 16.54 0.33
CA LEU A 239 -0.71 16.13 0.63
C LEU A 239 -1.52 17.36 1.04
N ASP A 240 -2.55 17.69 0.26
CA ASP A 240 -3.57 18.67 0.63
C ASP A 240 -4.60 17.97 1.53
N TRP A 241 -4.35 18.00 2.84
CA TRP A 241 -5.21 17.31 3.81
C TRP A 241 -6.56 18.00 4.04
N GLU A 242 -6.68 19.28 3.67
CA GLU A 242 -7.95 20.00 3.71
C GLU A 242 -8.86 19.51 2.59
N LYS A 243 -8.34 19.39 1.36
CA LYS A 243 -9.09 18.88 0.21
C LYS A 243 -9.10 17.36 0.11
N LYS A 244 -8.32 16.65 0.94
CA LYS A 244 -8.09 15.20 0.85
C LYS A 244 -7.54 14.79 -0.52
N GLN A 245 -6.54 15.51 -1.00
CA GLN A 245 -6.01 15.30 -2.35
C GLN A 245 -4.49 15.34 -2.41
N ALA A 246 -3.92 14.68 -3.43
CA ALA A 246 -2.55 14.87 -3.85
C ALA A 246 -2.52 15.03 -5.38
N GLU A 247 -1.81 16.04 -5.88
CA GLU A 247 -1.63 16.20 -7.32
C GLU A 247 -0.54 15.24 -7.82
N PHE A 248 -0.91 14.30 -8.69
CA PHE A 248 0.06 13.44 -9.34
C PHE A 248 0.81 14.18 -10.44
N LYS A 249 0.07 14.88 -11.30
CA LYS A 249 0.54 15.77 -12.38
C LYS A 249 -0.58 16.79 -12.68
N PRO A 250 -0.29 17.91 -13.38
CA PRO A 250 -1.34 18.80 -13.87
C PRO A 250 -2.46 18.05 -14.57
N GLY A 251 -3.68 18.18 -14.04
CA GLY A 251 -4.88 17.48 -14.54
C GLY A 251 -5.11 16.06 -14.00
N ILE A 252 -4.22 15.53 -13.14
CA ILE A 252 -4.36 14.22 -12.49
C ILE A 252 -4.25 14.42 -10.98
N VAL A 253 -5.39 14.30 -10.29
CA VAL A 253 -5.50 14.45 -8.84
C VAL A 253 -5.92 13.11 -8.24
N ILE A 254 -5.24 12.72 -7.17
CA ILE A 254 -5.50 11.51 -6.40
C ILE A 254 -6.34 11.88 -5.19
N ASP A 255 -7.41 11.12 -4.94
CA ASP A 255 -8.19 11.20 -3.71
C ASP A 255 -7.47 10.46 -2.57
N LEU A 256 -7.33 11.12 -1.42
CA LEU A 256 -6.67 10.51 -0.26
C LEU A 256 -7.66 9.63 0.51
N GLN A 257 -7.29 8.37 0.67
CA GLN A 257 -8.01 7.37 1.45
C GLN A 257 -7.00 6.64 2.33
N PRO A 258 -6.61 7.26 3.46
CA PRO A 258 -5.49 6.74 4.23
C PRO A 258 -5.87 5.49 5.03
N PHE A 259 -4.94 4.54 5.10
CA PHE A 259 -5.04 3.30 5.88
C PHE A 259 -3.63 2.77 6.25
N PRO A 260 -3.47 1.90 7.26
CA PRO A 260 -2.18 1.25 7.54
C PRO A 260 -1.98 0.02 6.63
N GLY A 261 -0.90 -0.03 5.85
CA GLY A 261 -0.49 -1.24 5.11
C GLY A 261 -0.09 -2.37 6.07
N THR A 262 0.73 -2.01 7.08
CA THR A 262 1.08 -2.91 8.19
C THR A 262 0.27 -2.63 9.46
N SER A 263 -0.51 -3.63 9.89
CA SER A 263 -1.10 -3.72 11.23
C SER A 263 -0.96 -5.14 11.74
N ALA A 264 -0.14 -5.34 12.77
CA ALA A 264 0.29 -6.67 13.20
C ALA A 264 0.13 -6.88 14.69
N VAL A 265 -0.15 -8.13 15.07
CA VAL A 265 0.18 -8.67 16.39
C VAL A 265 1.44 -9.55 16.30
N ALA A 266 1.98 -10.00 17.44
CA ALA A 266 3.12 -10.91 17.50
C ALA A 266 2.94 -12.10 16.54
N PRO A 267 3.95 -12.42 15.72
CA PRO A 267 3.92 -13.59 14.86
C PRO A 267 3.66 -14.89 15.64
N ASP A 268 2.95 -15.83 15.03
CA ASP A 268 2.71 -17.15 15.61
C ASP A 268 4.05 -17.88 15.80
N PRO A 269 4.45 -18.24 17.05
CA PRO A 269 5.66 -19.00 17.28
C PRO A 269 5.63 -20.38 16.62
N ASN A 270 4.44 -20.91 16.33
CA ASN A 270 4.20 -22.23 15.73
C ASN A 270 3.89 -22.18 14.23
N GLU A 271 4.14 -21.05 13.55
CA GLU A 271 3.97 -20.97 12.09
C GLU A 271 4.77 -22.10 11.39
N PRO A 272 4.11 -22.97 10.59
CA PRO A 272 4.79 -24.08 9.92
C PRO A 272 5.90 -23.57 9.00
N LYS A 273 7.10 -24.16 9.10
CA LYS A 273 8.27 -23.73 8.31
C LYS A 273 8.02 -23.84 6.81
N GLU A 274 7.23 -24.83 6.41
CA GLU A 274 6.88 -25.11 5.01
C GLU A 274 5.92 -24.06 4.44
N LYS A 275 5.17 -23.37 5.31
CA LYS A 275 4.28 -22.27 4.96
C LYS A 275 4.88 -20.90 5.27
N ALA A 276 6.12 -20.87 5.76
CA ALA A 276 6.84 -19.65 6.09
C ALA A 276 7.32 -18.89 4.83
N GLY A 277 7.39 -19.58 3.68
CA GLY A 277 7.83 -19.01 2.41
C GLY A 277 9.35 -18.76 2.32
N PRO A 278 9.85 -17.88 1.42
CA PRO A 278 11.25 -17.46 1.41
C PRO A 278 11.63 -16.91 2.79
N PRO A 279 12.92 -16.83 3.17
CA PRO A 279 13.31 -16.63 4.57
C PRO A 279 12.67 -15.38 5.18
N ILE A 280 11.57 -15.59 5.92
CA ILE A 280 10.84 -14.56 6.65
C ILE A 280 11.41 -14.34 8.04
N LYS A 281 12.32 -15.20 8.52
CA LYS A 281 12.99 -15.06 9.82
C LYS A 281 14.47 -14.80 9.62
N ASP A 282 15.01 -13.83 10.34
CA ASP A 282 16.46 -13.62 10.42
C ASP A 282 17.11 -14.52 11.49
N ALA A 283 18.43 -14.43 11.62
CA ALA A 283 19.20 -15.19 12.62
C ALA A 283 18.79 -14.91 14.08
N LYS A 284 18.10 -13.79 14.35
CA LYS A 284 17.60 -13.42 15.68
C LYS A 284 16.18 -13.94 15.94
N GLY A 285 15.53 -14.49 14.91
CA GLY A 285 14.15 -15.00 14.95
C GLY A 285 13.10 -13.91 14.72
N ARG A 286 13.51 -12.73 14.26
CA ARG A 286 12.61 -11.62 13.92
C ARG A 286 11.91 -11.92 12.61
N THR A 287 10.65 -11.54 12.50
CA THR A 287 9.85 -11.78 11.29
C THR A 287 9.89 -10.57 10.37
N SER A 288 10.17 -10.76 9.09
CA SER A 288 10.17 -9.67 8.11
C SER A 288 8.79 -9.02 7.97
N THR A 289 8.77 -7.71 7.79
CA THR A 289 7.54 -6.95 7.52
C THR A 289 7.10 -7.03 6.05
N LEU A 290 7.79 -7.77 5.17
CA LEU A 290 7.48 -7.88 3.73
C LEU A 290 6.37 -8.89 3.39
N ARG A 291 5.59 -9.31 4.38
CA ARG A 291 4.58 -10.36 4.19
C ARG A 291 3.32 -10.02 4.96
N PRO A 292 2.14 -10.34 4.43
CA PRO A 292 0.96 -10.58 5.25
C PRO A 292 0.96 -11.99 5.83
N TRP A 293 0.23 -12.17 6.93
CA TRP A 293 -0.19 -13.50 7.41
C TRP A 293 -1.33 -13.44 8.43
N LYS A 294 -1.51 -14.54 9.17
CA LYS A 294 -2.51 -14.69 10.21
C LYS A 294 -2.41 -13.64 11.32
N ASN A 295 -1.22 -13.11 11.59
CA ASN A 295 -1.00 -12.05 12.57
C ASN A 295 -1.26 -10.64 12.02
N GLY A 296 -1.83 -10.52 10.81
CA GLY A 296 -1.95 -9.27 10.07
C GLY A 296 -0.70 -9.04 9.24
N SER A 297 0.28 -8.34 9.82
CA SER A 297 1.51 -7.91 9.12
C SER A 297 1.15 -7.05 7.88
N ASN A 298 1.86 -7.20 6.76
CA ASN A 298 1.72 -6.36 5.57
C ASN A 298 0.50 -6.74 4.72
N MET A 299 -0.69 -6.33 5.16
CA MET A 299 -1.93 -6.78 4.52
C MET A 299 -2.28 -5.97 3.27
N ASP A 300 -1.95 -4.68 3.29
CA ASP A 300 -2.18 -3.74 2.18
C ASP A 300 -3.63 -3.78 1.69
N ILE A 301 -4.55 -3.74 2.66
CA ILE A 301 -5.99 -3.72 2.42
C ILE A 301 -6.50 -2.30 2.62
N ASN A 302 -6.75 -1.60 1.52
CA ASN A 302 -7.24 -0.23 1.47
C ASN A 302 -8.64 0.00 2.10
N GLU A 303 -9.34 -1.07 2.51
CA GLU A 303 -10.59 -1.02 3.27
C GLU A 303 -10.36 -0.74 4.79
N LEU A 304 -9.10 -0.76 5.28
CA LEU A 304 -8.71 -0.47 6.67
C LEU A 304 -8.67 1.03 7.00
N GLN A 305 -9.72 1.76 6.64
CA GLN A 305 -9.80 3.21 6.83
C GLN A 305 -10.32 3.59 8.22
N GLU A 306 -10.38 4.89 8.49
CA GLU A 306 -11.04 5.44 9.67
C GLU A 306 -12.47 4.90 9.81
N GLY A 307 -12.82 4.38 10.99
CA GLY A 307 -14.10 3.75 11.27
C GLY A 307 -14.13 2.23 11.05
N SER A 308 -13.12 1.66 10.40
CA SER A 308 -12.99 0.20 10.25
C SER A 308 -12.53 -0.48 11.55
N ILE A 309 -12.83 -1.76 11.66
CA ILE A 309 -12.41 -2.63 12.76
C ILE A 309 -11.60 -3.78 12.19
N LEU A 310 -10.41 -4.02 12.73
CA LEU A 310 -9.56 -5.15 12.40
C LEU A 310 -9.58 -6.17 13.54
N TYR A 311 -9.84 -7.43 13.23
CA TYR A 311 -9.80 -8.54 14.19
C TYR A 311 -8.60 -9.43 13.89
N LEU A 312 -7.68 -9.56 14.84
CA LEU A 312 -6.47 -10.38 14.71
C LEU A 312 -6.43 -11.51 15.76
N PRO A 313 -6.12 -12.76 15.37
CA PRO A 313 -5.87 -13.82 16.36
C PRO A 313 -4.61 -13.53 17.18
N VAL A 314 -4.71 -13.71 18.50
CA VAL A 314 -3.60 -13.50 19.44
C VAL A 314 -2.79 -14.79 19.57
N PHE A 315 -1.47 -14.71 19.31
CA PHE A 315 -0.57 -15.87 19.40
C PHE A 315 0.39 -15.82 20.60
N VAL A 316 0.65 -14.62 21.12
CA VAL A 316 1.56 -14.37 22.25
C VAL A 316 0.83 -13.53 23.28
N LYS A 317 1.12 -13.77 24.55
CA LYS A 317 0.58 -12.99 25.67
C LYS A 317 0.82 -11.49 25.45
N GLY A 318 -0.23 -10.71 25.68
CA GLY A 318 -0.23 -9.26 25.46
C GLY A 318 -0.46 -8.84 24.01
N ALA A 319 -0.62 -9.79 23.08
CA ALA A 319 -0.73 -9.62 21.63
C ALA A 319 0.49 -8.98 20.95
N LEU A 320 1.02 -7.87 21.49
CA LEU A 320 2.09 -7.03 20.95
C LEU A 320 1.70 -6.40 19.61
N ILE A 321 1.14 -5.19 19.64
CA ILE A 321 0.70 -4.49 18.42
C ILE A 321 1.86 -3.71 17.80
N TRP A 322 2.08 -3.91 16.50
CA TRP A 322 2.88 -3.04 15.65
C TRP A 322 2.03 -2.45 14.54
N THR A 323 2.33 -1.21 14.16
CA THR A 323 1.74 -0.60 12.98
C THR A 323 2.72 0.36 12.32
N GLY A 324 2.61 0.52 11.02
CA GLY A 324 3.50 1.32 10.20
C GLY A 324 3.07 1.20 8.76
N ASP A 325 4.01 1.43 7.84
CA ASP A 325 3.77 1.30 6.41
C ASP A 325 2.48 2.02 5.98
N SER A 326 2.43 3.30 6.31
CA SER A 326 1.21 4.07 6.24
C SER A 326 0.95 4.47 4.80
N HIS A 327 -0.23 4.19 4.25
CA HIS A 327 -0.56 4.52 2.87
C HIS A 327 -1.63 5.59 2.82
N CYS A 328 -1.40 6.63 2.03
CA CYS A 328 -2.38 7.71 1.83
C CYS A 328 -3.34 7.42 0.67
N ARG A 329 -2.99 6.47 -0.20
CA ARG A 329 -3.86 5.89 -1.22
C ARG A 329 -3.23 4.61 -1.79
N GLN A 330 -4.05 3.57 -1.99
CA GLN A 330 -3.63 2.37 -2.71
C GLN A 330 -4.78 1.84 -3.59
N GLY A 331 -4.43 1.32 -4.76
CA GLY A 331 -5.34 0.51 -5.59
C GLY A 331 -5.18 -0.98 -5.30
N ASN A 332 -6.21 -1.77 -5.63
CA ASN A 332 -6.17 -3.23 -5.48
C ASN A 332 -5.02 -3.81 -6.34
N GLY A 333 -4.12 -4.54 -5.69
CA GLY A 333 -2.95 -5.15 -6.31
C GLY A 333 -1.62 -4.48 -6.00
N GLU A 334 -1.58 -3.20 -5.63
CA GLU A 334 -0.33 -2.48 -5.31
C GLU A 334 0.79 -2.72 -6.34
N VAL A 335 0.43 -2.61 -7.62
CA VAL A 335 1.15 -3.32 -8.69
C VAL A 335 2.60 -2.91 -8.91
N ASN A 336 2.99 -1.69 -8.55
CA ASN A 336 4.35 -1.19 -8.79
C ASN A 336 5.28 -1.33 -7.59
N LEU A 337 4.93 -2.17 -6.60
CA LEU A 337 5.62 -2.38 -5.30
C LEU A 337 5.12 -1.51 -4.17
N THR A 338 4.74 -0.26 -4.42
CA THR A 338 4.41 0.69 -3.36
C THR A 338 3.10 1.40 -3.63
N ALA A 339 2.44 1.83 -2.56
CA ALA A 339 1.28 2.69 -2.64
C ALA A 339 1.68 4.17 -2.84
N LEU A 340 0.75 5.09 -2.56
CA LEU A 340 1.14 6.42 -2.09
C LEU A 340 1.57 6.30 -0.63
N GLU A 341 2.80 5.85 -0.41
CA GLU A 341 3.43 5.72 0.91
C GLU A 341 3.43 7.06 1.62
N CYS A 342 3.07 7.08 2.89
CA CYS A 342 3.07 8.25 3.73
C CYS A 342 3.41 7.88 5.18
N ALA A 343 3.17 8.81 6.09
CA ALA A 343 3.35 8.61 7.52
C ALA A 343 2.23 9.35 8.25
N TYR A 344 1.93 8.94 9.48
CA TYR A 344 0.83 9.47 10.27
C TYR A 344 1.35 10.28 11.45
N ARG A 345 0.80 11.48 11.63
CA ARG A 345 0.97 12.25 12.87
C ARG A 345 0.00 11.77 13.95
N GLU A 346 -1.12 11.17 13.54
CA GLU A 346 -2.04 10.50 14.45
C GLU A 346 -2.67 9.30 13.73
N PHE A 347 -2.41 8.10 14.24
CA PHE A 347 -3.15 6.88 13.94
C PHE A 347 -3.78 6.39 15.24
N VAL A 348 -5.06 6.72 15.44
CA VAL A 348 -5.73 6.49 16.71
C VAL A 348 -6.46 5.16 16.66
N ILE A 349 -6.09 4.24 17.55
CA ILE A 349 -6.71 2.92 17.68
C ILE A 349 -7.29 2.71 19.09
N GLN A 350 -8.27 1.82 19.16
CA GLN A 350 -8.78 1.27 20.43
C GLN A 350 -8.69 -0.26 20.38
N PRO A 351 -7.67 -0.88 21.01
CA PRO A 351 -7.58 -2.33 21.13
C PRO A 351 -8.53 -2.88 22.20
N ILE A 352 -9.25 -3.95 21.89
CA ILE A 352 -10.20 -4.65 22.77
C ILE A 352 -9.93 -6.15 22.68
N VAL A 353 -9.76 -6.80 23.82
CA VAL A 353 -9.56 -8.26 23.89
C VAL A 353 -10.91 -8.96 23.86
N ARG A 354 -11.11 -9.81 22.85
CA ARG A 354 -12.32 -10.61 22.63
C ARG A 354 -12.07 -12.06 23.04
N LYS A 355 -12.64 -12.45 24.18
CA LYS A 355 -12.63 -13.84 24.70
C LYS A 355 -13.74 -14.70 24.08
N ASP A 356 -14.76 -14.04 23.53
CA ASP A 356 -15.99 -14.62 22.97
C ASP A 356 -15.89 -14.95 21.47
N MET A 357 -14.73 -14.69 20.84
CA MET A 357 -14.47 -14.94 19.44
C MET A 357 -13.20 -15.76 19.26
N LYS A 358 -13.17 -16.61 18.22
CA LYS A 358 -11.98 -17.30 17.73
C LYS A 358 -11.84 -17.04 16.23
N LEU A 359 -10.61 -16.80 15.78
CA LEU A 359 -10.28 -16.60 14.36
C LEU A 359 -9.02 -17.39 14.02
N GLU A 360 -8.97 -17.87 12.79
CA GLU A 360 -7.73 -18.40 12.20
C GLU A 360 -7.02 -17.34 11.35
N TRP A 361 -7.79 -16.51 10.66
CA TRP A 361 -7.31 -15.45 9.77
C TRP A 361 -7.82 -14.07 10.20
N PRO A 362 -7.13 -12.98 9.83
CA PRO A 362 -7.62 -11.63 10.02
C PRO A 362 -9.01 -11.47 9.41
N ARG A 363 -9.86 -10.72 10.11
CA ARG A 363 -11.16 -10.29 9.60
C ARG A 363 -11.25 -8.78 9.75
N ILE A 364 -11.86 -8.13 8.77
CA ILE A 364 -12.10 -6.69 8.79
C ILE A 364 -13.60 -6.46 8.80
N GLU A 365 -14.03 -5.38 9.44
CA GLU A 365 -15.40 -4.91 9.43
C GLU A 365 -15.42 -3.41 9.16
N THR A 366 -16.15 -3.01 8.11
CA THR A 366 -16.41 -1.61 7.80
C THR A 366 -17.85 -1.27 8.16
N ALA A 367 -18.28 -0.03 7.94
CA ALA A 367 -19.68 0.35 8.10
C ALA A 367 -20.63 -0.50 7.24
N THR A 368 -20.16 -0.97 6.07
CA THR A 368 -21.00 -1.59 5.04
C THR A 368 -20.70 -3.06 4.81
N HIS A 369 -19.52 -3.58 5.18
CA HIS A 369 -19.10 -4.95 4.87
C HIS A 369 -18.47 -5.66 6.06
N TRP A 370 -18.61 -6.98 6.09
CA TRP A 370 -17.64 -7.86 6.74
C TRP A 370 -16.67 -8.36 5.67
N ILE A 371 -15.39 -8.46 6.00
CA ILE A 371 -14.34 -8.75 5.03
C ILE A 371 -13.49 -9.89 5.56
N ALA A 372 -13.50 -11.01 4.85
CA ALA A 372 -12.66 -12.16 5.10
C ALA A 372 -11.34 -12.03 4.31
N THR A 373 -10.22 -12.47 4.88
CA THR A 373 -8.90 -12.35 4.25
C THR A 373 -8.29 -13.70 3.95
N GLY A 374 -7.41 -13.74 2.96
CA GLY A 374 -6.58 -14.89 2.63
C GLY A 374 -5.26 -14.43 2.05
N PHE A 375 -4.19 -15.07 2.49
CA PHE A 375 -2.83 -14.75 2.08
C PHE A 375 -2.06 -16.02 1.77
N ASP A 376 -1.36 -16.04 0.63
CA ASP A 376 -0.53 -17.16 0.19
C ASP A 376 0.44 -16.69 -0.91
N GLU A 377 1.49 -17.47 -1.21
CA GLU A 377 2.40 -17.17 -2.32
C GLU A 377 1.72 -17.32 -3.69
N ASP A 378 0.73 -18.22 -3.77
CA ASP A 378 -0.17 -18.35 -4.90
C ASP A 378 -1.47 -17.57 -4.65
N LEU A 379 -1.77 -16.62 -5.54
CA LEU A 379 -2.98 -15.82 -5.48
C LEU A 379 -4.26 -16.67 -5.54
N ASN A 380 -4.23 -17.82 -6.22
CA ASN A 380 -5.36 -18.74 -6.26
C ASN A 380 -5.59 -19.43 -4.92
N GLU A 381 -4.54 -19.75 -4.18
CA GLU A 381 -4.65 -20.30 -2.82
C GLU A 381 -5.12 -19.21 -1.84
N ALA A 382 -4.61 -17.98 -1.97
CA ALA A 382 -5.11 -16.83 -1.22
C ALA A 382 -6.61 -16.61 -1.44
N MET A 383 -7.08 -16.71 -2.69
CA MET A 383 -8.50 -16.65 -3.05
C MET A 383 -9.32 -17.77 -2.40
N LYS A 384 -8.83 -19.02 -2.41
CA LYS A 384 -9.48 -20.16 -1.75
C LYS A 384 -9.59 -19.94 -0.24
N ILE A 385 -8.55 -19.40 0.39
CA ILE A 385 -8.55 -19.09 1.82
C ILE A 385 -9.58 -18.01 2.13
N ALA A 386 -9.53 -16.86 1.45
CA ALA A 386 -10.47 -15.75 1.67
C ALA A 386 -11.93 -16.18 1.47
N THR A 387 -12.19 -16.96 0.42
CA THR A 387 -13.53 -17.51 0.13
C THR A 387 -13.96 -18.48 1.23
N ARG A 388 -13.08 -19.39 1.67
CA ARG A 388 -13.39 -20.33 2.76
C ARG A 388 -13.72 -19.59 4.05
N GLU A 389 -12.97 -18.53 4.37
CA GLU A 389 -13.21 -17.71 5.56
C GLU A 389 -14.53 -16.93 5.47
N ALA A 390 -14.92 -16.45 4.29
CA ALA A 390 -16.23 -15.85 4.04
C ALA A 390 -17.37 -16.87 4.28
N VAL A 391 -17.24 -18.08 3.74
CA VAL A 391 -18.20 -19.18 3.95
C VAL A 391 -18.28 -19.58 5.41
N ASN A 392 -17.14 -19.72 6.08
CA ASN A 392 -17.07 -20.07 7.50
C ASN A 392 -17.77 -19.01 8.36
N PHE A 393 -17.54 -17.72 8.06
CA PHE A 393 -18.21 -16.62 8.74
C PHE A 393 -19.73 -16.65 8.53
N LEU A 394 -20.19 -16.77 7.28
CA LEU A 394 -21.61 -16.78 6.94
C LEU A 394 -22.35 -17.99 7.54
N ALA A 395 -21.72 -19.17 7.56
CA ALA A 395 -22.30 -20.36 8.18
C ALA A 395 -22.27 -20.29 9.72
N GLY A 396 -21.33 -19.55 10.31
CA GLY A 396 -21.14 -19.48 11.77
C GLY A 396 -21.84 -18.31 12.46
N GLN A 397 -22.23 -17.26 11.73
CA GLN A 397 -23.00 -16.15 12.31
C GLN A 397 -24.42 -16.59 12.73
N LYS A 398 -25.02 -15.85 13.66
CA LYS A 398 -26.31 -16.20 14.31
C LYS A 398 -27.48 -15.28 13.94
N MET A 399 -27.29 -14.35 13.01
CA MET A 399 -28.33 -13.42 12.55
C MET A 399 -29.40 -14.15 11.74
N VAL A 400 -28.96 -15.00 10.80
CA VAL A 400 -29.83 -15.86 9.99
C VAL A 400 -29.16 -17.22 9.87
N ALA A 401 -29.84 -18.31 10.26
CA ALA A 401 -29.27 -19.64 10.13
C ALA A 401 -29.01 -19.97 8.64
N LEU A 402 -27.81 -20.42 8.32
CA LEU A 402 -27.41 -20.88 6.99
C LEU A 402 -26.68 -22.22 7.13
N SER A 403 -27.03 -23.19 6.29
CA SER A 403 -26.15 -24.33 6.04
C SER A 403 -24.86 -23.87 5.38
N ARG A 404 -23.82 -24.73 5.41
CA ARG A 404 -22.55 -24.42 4.75
C ARG A 404 -22.70 -24.24 3.23
N ASP A 405 -23.59 -25.00 2.60
CA ASP A 405 -23.85 -24.90 1.16
C ASP A 405 -24.61 -23.61 0.81
N GLU A 406 -25.57 -23.20 1.62
CA GLU A 406 -26.25 -21.90 1.45
C GLU A 406 -25.28 -20.72 1.65
N ALA A 407 -24.41 -20.80 2.66
CA ALA A 407 -23.36 -19.80 2.89
C ALA A 407 -22.39 -19.72 1.69
N TYR A 408 -22.04 -20.86 1.10
CA TYR A 408 -21.19 -20.90 -0.09
C TYR A 408 -21.88 -20.34 -1.34
N ALA A 409 -23.13 -20.73 -1.58
CA ALA A 409 -23.95 -20.18 -2.65
C ALA A 409 -24.11 -18.66 -2.50
N LEU A 410 -24.39 -18.17 -1.29
CA LEU A 410 -24.50 -16.74 -1.00
C LEU A 410 -23.18 -16.01 -1.26
N THR A 411 -22.05 -16.58 -0.81
CA THR A 411 -20.71 -16.01 -1.08
C THR A 411 -20.48 -15.83 -2.58
N SER A 412 -20.90 -16.79 -3.42
CA SER A 412 -20.77 -16.70 -4.88
C SER A 412 -21.67 -15.62 -5.50
N MET A 413 -22.86 -15.39 -4.94
CA MET A 413 -23.82 -14.43 -5.48
C MET A 413 -23.55 -12.98 -5.09
N VAL A 414 -23.03 -12.74 -3.88
CA VAL A 414 -22.90 -11.38 -3.32
C VAL A 414 -21.54 -11.07 -2.70
N GLY A 415 -20.67 -12.06 -2.55
CA GLY A 415 -19.31 -11.85 -2.08
C GLY A 415 -18.45 -11.22 -3.18
N ASP A 416 -17.82 -10.09 -2.87
CA ASP A 416 -16.89 -9.41 -3.78
C ASP A 416 -15.45 -9.67 -3.32
N CYS A 417 -14.79 -10.63 -3.96
CA CYS A 417 -13.42 -11.03 -3.65
C CYS A 417 -12.42 -10.28 -4.53
N ARG A 418 -11.60 -9.45 -3.88
CA ARG A 418 -10.67 -8.53 -4.52
C ARG A 418 -9.24 -8.88 -4.13
N VAL A 419 -8.31 -8.63 -5.06
CA VAL A 419 -6.88 -8.72 -4.76
C VAL A 419 -6.51 -7.55 -3.85
N SER A 420 -5.85 -7.83 -2.73
CA SER A 420 -5.31 -6.81 -1.81
C SER A 420 -4.02 -6.23 -2.42
N GLN A 421 -3.00 -7.07 -2.54
CA GLN A 421 -1.72 -6.80 -3.18
C GLN A 421 -1.18 -8.06 -3.87
N VAL A 422 -0.21 -7.89 -4.78
CA VAL A 422 0.49 -9.00 -5.46
C VAL A 422 2.02 -8.92 -5.39
N VAL A 423 2.57 -7.95 -4.65
CA VAL A 423 3.99 -7.56 -4.72
C VAL A 423 4.81 -7.95 -3.50
N ASP A 424 4.15 -8.38 -2.43
CA ASP A 424 4.80 -8.90 -1.22
C ASP A 424 5.31 -10.33 -1.39
N ILE A 425 5.99 -10.82 -0.36
CA ILE A 425 6.38 -12.24 -0.26
C ILE A 425 5.16 -13.16 -0.37
N ARG A 426 4.03 -12.78 0.23
CA ARG A 426 2.74 -13.47 0.08
C ARG A 426 1.72 -12.50 -0.48
N LYS A 427 0.91 -12.97 -1.41
CA LYS A 427 -0.13 -12.20 -2.08
C LYS A 427 -1.42 -12.23 -1.27
N GLY A 428 -2.24 -11.21 -1.43
CA GLY A 428 -3.48 -11.07 -0.65
C GLY A 428 -4.74 -11.06 -1.50
N VAL A 429 -5.78 -11.71 -0.98
CA VAL A 429 -7.16 -11.57 -1.44
C VAL A 429 -8.06 -11.28 -0.24
N HIS A 430 -9.03 -10.40 -0.40
CA HIS A 430 -10.06 -10.13 0.60
C HIS A 430 -11.46 -10.22 -0.01
N CYS A 431 -12.36 -10.94 0.66
CA CYS A 431 -13.74 -11.15 0.22
C CYS A 431 -14.70 -10.32 1.08
N MET A 432 -15.37 -9.37 0.43
CA MET A 432 -16.30 -8.45 1.07
C MET A 432 -17.73 -8.99 1.01
N ILE A 433 -18.40 -9.03 2.16
CA ILE A 433 -19.78 -9.48 2.32
C ILE A 433 -20.62 -8.26 2.72
N PRO A 434 -21.57 -7.82 1.89
CA PRO A 434 -22.37 -6.64 2.18
C PRO A 434 -23.32 -6.89 3.35
N LYS A 435 -23.28 -6.02 4.37
CA LYS A 435 -24.17 -6.09 5.54
C LYS A 435 -25.63 -5.86 5.18
N ALA A 436 -25.89 -5.05 4.14
CA ALA A 436 -27.23 -4.64 3.73
C ALA A 436 -28.14 -5.79 3.28
N ILE A 437 -27.60 -6.96 2.95
CA ILE A 437 -28.39 -8.13 2.57
C ILE A 437 -29.08 -8.78 3.78
N PHE A 438 -28.63 -8.49 5.00
CA PHE A 438 -29.24 -8.98 6.24
C PHE A 438 -30.32 -7.99 6.69
N ALA A 439 -31.53 -8.15 6.14
CA ALA A 439 -32.67 -7.33 6.52
C ALA A 439 -33.12 -7.65 7.96
N LYS A 440 -33.42 -6.60 8.75
CA LYS A 440 -34.16 -6.76 10.01
C LYS A 440 -35.57 -7.22 9.66
N ARG A 441 -35.97 -8.38 10.16
CA ARG A 441 -37.37 -8.82 10.12
C ARG A 441 -38.11 -8.30 11.34
#